data_AF-A0A350JNW8-F1
#
_entry.id   AF-A0A350JNW8-F1
#
_cell.length_a   1.000
_cell.length_b   1.000
_cell.length_c   1.000
_cell.angle_alpha   90.00
_cell.angle_beta   90.00
_cell.angle_gamma   90.00
#
_symmetry.space_group_name_H-M   'P 1'
#
loop_
_entity.id
_entity.type
_entity.pdbx_description
1 polymer ?
#
loop_
_entity_poly.entity_id
_entity_poly.type
_entity_poly.pdbx_seq_one_letter_code
_entity_poly.pdbx_strand_id
1 'polypeptide(L)'
;MSNKTKIQWCDSTVNPTMGCAGCELCPDPARILKQLDKEAMKQSSLWKSGDAEKILLSLFEHAPEASSKMTTTNIYHARHALCEYLNGLKEEHGVIHSDQLLRIIERSVSCYAARLHLNKATSIGNPYRKVNPGYAPTFEEITQYTGRMIKTARLHDLCGRIDKASPWKDGLPRMIFVSDMGDAFSRKADFDFLKEEAMPAIKSDDGQRHLWLWLTKRPKTMARFSGEIGGFPKNVCAMTTLTCADKANLRRLDQLREVDAACKGLSIEPLRERLPSSQLDLSDIDWVIVGGESGAIRNVHPFHLEWALELKEHCQANGVAFFMKQLGRAPHWKGQSIKLKNTHGGDWTEWPAEAGLNVREFPPYFRSYSTTNQHNIK
;
A
#
# COMPACT_ATOMS: atom_id res chain seq x y z
N MET A 1 3.49 9.77 -9.30
CA MET A 1 2.70 10.94 -8.90
C MET A 1 1.57 11.09 -9.87
N SER A 2 0.37 11.44 -9.41
CA SER A 2 -0.76 11.73 -10.30
C SER A 2 -1.51 12.96 -9.82
N ASN A 3 -1.80 13.89 -10.74
CA ASN A 3 -2.64 15.05 -10.45
C ASN A 3 -4.12 14.65 -10.26
N LYS A 4 -4.56 13.56 -10.90
CA LYS A 4 -5.89 12.94 -10.74
C LYS A 4 -5.74 11.43 -10.58
N THR A 5 -6.03 10.91 -9.39
CA THR A 5 -5.95 9.46 -9.11
C THR A 5 -7.30 8.77 -9.23
N LYS A 6 -7.29 7.44 -9.35
CA LYS A 6 -8.49 6.58 -9.28
C LYS A 6 -8.81 6.12 -7.86
N ILE A 7 -7.95 6.45 -6.89
CA ILE A 7 -8.17 6.12 -5.47
C ILE A 7 -9.34 6.96 -4.97
N GLN A 8 -10.36 6.28 -4.43
CA GLN A 8 -11.65 6.91 -4.14
C GLN A 8 -11.61 7.93 -3.00
N TRP A 9 -10.65 7.78 -2.08
CA TRP A 9 -10.54 8.60 -0.88
C TRP A 9 -9.57 9.79 -1.03
N CYS A 10 -8.95 9.99 -2.19
CA CYS A 10 -8.10 11.15 -2.45
C CYS A 10 -8.21 11.65 -3.90
N ASP A 11 -7.55 12.75 -4.22
CA ASP A 11 -7.59 13.41 -5.53
C ASP A 11 -6.27 13.28 -6.27
N SER A 12 -5.16 13.32 -5.54
CA SER A 12 -3.81 13.31 -6.09
C SER A 12 -2.89 12.40 -5.30
N THR A 13 -1.78 12.00 -5.92
CA THR A 13 -0.74 11.23 -5.24
C THR A 13 0.65 11.80 -5.48
N VAL A 14 1.48 11.75 -4.44
CA VAL A 14 2.87 12.23 -4.46
C VAL A 14 3.78 11.27 -3.70
N ASN A 15 5.04 11.18 -4.10
CA ASN A 15 6.02 10.29 -3.47
C ASN A 15 7.35 11.05 -3.34
N PRO A 16 7.71 11.56 -2.16
CA PRO A 16 9.04 12.16 -1.95
C PRO A 16 10.14 11.10 -2.07
N THR A 17 9.84 9.86 -1.64
CA THR A 17 10.67 8.69 -1.89
C THR A 17 9.85 7.58 -2.55
N MET A 18 10.52 6.71 -3.29
CA MET A 18 9.95 5.53 -3.93
C MET A 18 10.61 4.27 -3.38
N GLY A 19 9.89 3.16 -3.40
CA GLY A 19 10.36 1.91 -2.82
C GLY A 19 10.08 1.79 -1.32
N CYS A 20 10.41 0.63 -0.77
CA CYS A 20 10.14 0.28 0.62
C CYS A 20 11.18 -0.72 1.12
N ALA A 21 11.59 -0.61 2.38
CA ALA A 21 12.47 -1.58 3.04
C ALA A 21 11.76 -2.90 3.43
N GLY A 22 10.77 -3.34 2.64
CA GLY A 22 9.99 -4.56 2.86
C GLY A 22 8.95 -4.49 3.97
N CYS A 23 8.01 -5.43 3.97
CA CYS A 23 7.04 -5.70 5.05
C CYS A 23 6.42 -7.10 4.87
N GLU A 24 5.38 -7.43 5.63
CA GLU A 24 4.62 -8.68 5.48
C GLU A 24 3.96 -8.86 4.11
N LEU A 25 3.71 -7.76 3.38
CA LEU A 25 3.07 -7.77 2.06
C LEU A 25 4.09 -7.83 0.90
N CYS A 26 5.36 -7.56 1.18
CA CYS A 26 6.49 -7.65 0.25
C CYS A 26 7.73 -8.00 1.09
N PRO A 27 7.93 -9.28 1.39
CA PRO A 27 8.95 -9.71 2.33
C PRO A 27 10.36 -9.59 1.74
N ASP A 28 11.35 -9.74 2.60
CA ASP A 28 12.74 -9.90 2.22
C ASP A 28 12.94 -11.16 1.33
N PRO A 29 13.83 -11.10 0.31
CA PRO A 29 14.10 -12.21 -0.60
C PRO A 29 14.45 -13.52 0.13
N ALA A 30 15.18 -13.46 1.25
CA ALA A 30 15.57 -14.65 2.00
C ALA A 30 14.35 -15.45 2.49
N ARG A 31 13.23 -14.77 2.80
CA ARG A 31 11.97 -15.43 3.19
C ARG A 31 11.36 -16.19 2.03
N ILE A 32 11.45 -15.66 0.81
CA ILE A 32 10.93 -16.30 -0.41
C ILE A 32 11.80 -17.50 -0.76
N LEU A 33 13.13 -17.32 -0.80
CA LEU A 33 14.10 -18.38 -1.09
C LEU A 33 13.92 -19.57 -0.15
N LYS A 34 13.81 -19.32 1.16
CA LYS A 34 13.55 -20.37 2.15
C LYS A 34 12.25 -21.13 1.91
N GLN A 35 11.20 -20.45 1.44
CA GLN A 35 9.93 -21.12 1.09
C GLN A 35 10.05 -21.95 -0.18
N LEU A 36 10.79 -21.46 -1.18
CA LEU A 36 11.07 -22.21 -2.41
C LEU A 36 11.86 -23.49 -2.11
N ASP A 37 12.95 -23.38 -1.35
CA ASP A 37 13.74 -24.55 -0.94
C ASP A 37 12.90 -25.55 -0.16
N LYS A 38 12.13 -25.06 0.83
CA LYS A 38 11.26 -25.94 1.63
C LYS A 38 10.24 -26.67 0.78
N GLU A 39 9.70 -26.04 -0.26
CA GLU A 39 8.71 -26.67 -1.13
C GLU A 39 9.36 -27.66 -2.10
N ALA A 40 10.49 -27.28 -2.71
CA ALA A 40 11.20 -28.14 -3.65
C ALA A 40 11.77 -29.40 -2.97
N MET A 41 12.29 -29.29 -1.74
CA MET A 41 12.79 -30.43 -0.96
C MET A 41 11.70 -31.46 -0.59
N LYS A 42 10.41 -31.09 -0.61
CA LYS A 42 9.31 -32.07 -0.45
C LYS A 42 9.09 -32.91 -1.70
N GLN A 43 9.49 -32.41 -2.85
CA GLN A 43 9.24 -33.00 -4.16
C GLN A 43 10.44 -33.80 -4.65
N SER A 44 11.66 -33.40 -4.26
CA SER A 44 12.89 -34.05 -4.67
C SER A 44 13.92 -34.09 -3.55
N SER A 45 14.50 -35.27 -3.32
CA SER A 45 15.61 -35.48 -2.39
C SER A 45 16.95 -34.93 -2.91
N LEU A 46 17.03 -34.63 -4.21
CA LEU A 46 18.22 -34.04 -4.85
C LEU A 46 18.35 -32.55 -4.52
N TRP A 47 17.23 -31.85 -4.31
CA TRP A 47 17.23 -30.44 -3.93
C TRP A 47 17.80 -30.24 -2.52
N LYS A 48 18.67 -29.24 -2.36
CA LYS A 48 19.25 -28.84 -1.07
C LYS A 48 18.91 -27.39 -0.74
N SER A 49 18.98 -27.05 0.54
CA SER A 49 18.86 -25.66 0.99
C SER A 49 19.90 -24.79 0.29
N GLY A 50 19.47 -23.65 -0.24
CA GLY A 50 20.29 -22.72 -1.01
C GLY A 50 20.28 -22.95 -2.53
N ASP A 51 19.69 -24.04 -3.03
CA ASP A 51 19.64 -24.28 -4.48
C ASP A 51 18.70 -23.30 -5.18
N ALA A 52 17.62 -22.85 -4.54
CA ALA A 52 16.76 -21.79 -5.09
C ALA A 52 17.56 -20.52 -5.40
N GLU A 53 18.45 -20.13 -4.49
CA GLU A 53 19.28 -18.94 -4.65
C GLU A 53 20.29 -19.11 -5.78
N LYS A 54 21.01 -20.23 -5.82
CA LYS A 54 22.00 -20.52 -6.88
C LYS A 54 21.36 -20.50 -8.27
N ILE A 55 20.20 -21.15 -8.42
CA ILE A 55 19.48 -21.20 -9.70
C ILE A 55 18.99 -19.80 -10.08
N LEU A 56 18.42 -19.04 -9.15
CA LEU A 56 17.99 -17.67 -9.46
C LEU A 56 19.17 -16.76 -9.83
N LEU A 57 20.32 -16.90 -9.16
CA LEU A 57 21.53 -16.15 -9.50
C LEU A 57 22.07 -16.51 -10.89
N SER A 58 22.04 -17.78 -11.31
CA SER A 58 22.44 -18.15 -12.67
C SER A 58 21.51 -17.56 -13.73
N LEU A 59 20.21 -17.47 -13.43
CA LEU A 59 19.25 -16.76 -14.30
C LEU A 59 19.50 -15.25 -14.39
N PHE A 60 20.28 -14.67 -13.47
CA PHE A 60 20.63 -13.25 -13.45
C PHE A 60 21.97 -12.94 -14.13
N GLU A 61 22.75 -13.95 -14.56
CA GLU A 61 24.14 -13.79 -15.03
C GLU A 61 24.27 -12.79 -16.20
N HIS A 62 23.24 -12.65 -17.02
CA HIS A 62 23.19 -11.74 -18.17
C HIS A 62 22.46 -10.42 -17.87
N ALA A 63 22.02 -10.20 -16.63
CA ALA A 63 21.36 -8.97 -16.22
C ALA A 63 22.38 -7.85 -15.98
N PRO A 64 22.03 -6.58 -16.23
CA PRO A 64 22.87 -5.44 -15.85
C PRO A 64 23.23 -5.50 -14.35
N GLU A 65 24.42 -5.04 -13.96
CA GLU A 65 24.95 -5.13 -12.59
C GLU A 65 24.00 -4.55 -11.52
N ALA A 66 23.27 -3.48 -11.85
CA ALA A 66 22.24 -2.90 -10.96
C ALA A 66 21.08 -3.88 -10.64
N SER A 67 20.92 -4.94 -11.42
CA SER A 67 19.83 -5.92 -11.32
C SER A 67 20.29 -7.36 -11.03
N SER A 68 21.59 -7.59 -10.79
CA SER A 68 22.12 -8.92 -10.43
C SER A 68 21.93 -9.26 -8.94
N LYS A 69 21.54 -8.28 -8.12
CA LYS A 69 21.27 -8.48 -6.68
C LYS A 69 20.04 -9.35 -6.46
N MET A 70 20.13 -10.24 -5.46
CA MET A 70 19.00 -11.03 -5.00
C MET A 70 17.99 -10.12 -4.28
N THR A 71 16.92 -9.75 -4.98
CA THR A 71 15.83 -8.91 -4.46
C THR A 71 14.49 -9.62 -4.70
N THR A 72 13.49 -9.34 -3.87
CA THR A 72 12.12 -9.82 -4.12
C THR A 72 11.61 -9.31 -5.47
N THR A 73 11.99 -8.11 -5.89
CA THR A 73 11.75 -7.59 -7.25
C THR A 73 12.27 -8.54 -8.33
N ASN A 74 13.55 -8.91 -8.27
CA ASN A 74 14.20 -9.73 -9.27
C ASN A 74 13.71 -11.18 -9.24
N ILE A 75 13.52 -11.76 -8.05
CA ILE A 75 12.89 -13.09 -7.89
C ILE A 75 11.52 -13.10 -8.58
N TYR A 76 10.72 -12.05 -8.38
CA TYR A 76 9.41 -11.98 -9.00
C TYR A 76 9.50 -11.89 -10.53
N HIS A 77 10.40 -11.09 -11.09
CA HIS A 77 10.57 -11.00 -12.54
C HIS A 77 11.07 -12.30 -13.17
N ALA A 78 11.95 -13.03 -12.50
CA ALA A 78 12.50 -14.29 -12.99
C ALA A 78 11.61 -15.51 -12.76
N ARG A 79 10.46 -15.38 -12.07
CA ARG A 79 9.59 -16.51 -11.69
C ARG A 79 9.21 -17.45 -12.85
N HIS A 80 9.01 -16.93 -14.06
CA HIS A 80 8.66 -17.74 -15.22
C HIS A 80 9.90 -18.44 -15.82
N ALA A 81 11.03 -17.73 -15.93
CA ALA A 81 12.30 -18.31 -16.34
C ALA A 81 12.75 -19.42 -15.37
N LEU A 82 12.52 -19.25 -14.07
CA LEU A 82 12.72 -20.30 -13.07
C LEU A 82 11.88 -21.54 -13.38
N CYS A 83 10.60 -21.37 -13.71
CA CYS A 83 9.74 -22.52 -14.05
C CYS A 83 10.21 -23.23 -15.32
N GLU A 84 10.59 -22.47 -16.35
CA GLU A 84 11.13 -23.01 -17.60
C GLU A 84 12.43 -23.78 -17.37
N TYR A 85 13.36 -23.21 -16.59
CA TYR A 85 14.62 -23.84 -16.21
C TYR A 85 14.41 -25.16 -15.47
N LEU A 86 13.54 -25.17 -14.45
CA LEU A 86 13.23 -26.38 -13.67
C LEU A 86 12.54 -27.47 -14.51
N ASN A 87 11.73 -27.10 -15.49
CA ASN A 87 11.11 -28.06 -16.40
C ASN A 87 12.14 -28.73 -17.33
N GLY A 88 13.28 -28.07 -17.59
CA GLY A 88 14.38 -28.58 -18.42
C GLY A 88 15.38 -29.48 -17.69
N LEU A 89 15.51 -29.40 -16.36
CA LEU A 89 16.52 -30.10 -15.56
C LEU A 89 15.98 -31.24 -14.69
N LYS A 90 15.10 -32.05 -15.28
CA LYS A 90 14.48 -33.19 -14.56
C LYS A 90 15.52 -34.18 -14.02
N GLU A 91 16.67 -34.32 -14.68
CA GLU A 91 17.73 -35.26 -14.29
C GLU A 91 18.57 -34.76 -13.11
N GLU A 92 18.85 -33.45 -13.03
CA GLU A 92 19.71 -32.86 -12.00
C GLU A 92 18.97 -32.61 -10.67
N HIS A 93 17.70 -32.24 -10.75
CA HIS A 93 16.91 -31.84 -9.58
C HIS A 93 15.68 -32.72 -9.32
N GLY A 94 15.45 -33.78 -10.11
CA GLY A 94 14.23 -34.58 -10.04
C GLY A 94 13.01 -33.84 -10.60
N VAL A 95 11.83 -34.44 -10.51
CA VAL A 95 10.59 -33.81 -10.98
C VAL A 95 10.12 -32.77 -9.97
N ILE A 96 10.29 -31.48 -10.30
CA ILE A 96 9.74 -30.36 -9.53
C ILE A 96 8.50 -29.82 -10.25
N HIS A 97 7.36 -29.82 -9.57
CA HIS A 97 6.14 -29.13 -9.96
C HIS A 97 6.31 -27.62 -9.80
N SER A 98 6.89 -27.00 -10.82
CA SER A 98 7.22 -25.56 -10.88
C SER A 98 6.03 -24.63 -10.60
N ASP A 99 4.79 -25.06 -10.87
CA ASP A 99 3.56 -24.32 -10.54
C ASP A 99 3.37 -24.03 -9.04
N GLN A 100 3.90 -24.88 -8.15
CA GLN A 100 3.84 -24.64 -6.70
C GLN A 100 4.83 -23.55 -6.29
N LEU A 101 6.03 -23.57 -6.87
CA LEU A 101 7.07 -22.55 -6.65
C LEU A 101 6.64 -21.20 -7.23
N LEU A 102 6.04 -21.19 -8.42
CA LEU A 102 5.44 -19.99 -9.03
C LEU A 102 4.42 -19.36 -8.08
N ARG A 103 3.53 -20.17 -7.49
CA ARG A 103 2.51 -19.71 -6.54
C ARG A 103 3.13 -19.11 -5.28
N ILE A 104 4.23 -19.66 -4.77
CA ILE A 104 4.96 -19.08 -3.63
C ILE A 104 5.43 -17.66 -3.96
N ILE A 105 6.05 -17.46 -5.13
CA ILE A 105 6.55 -16.15 -5.55
C ILE A 105 5.39 -15.17 -5.77
N GLU A 106 4.35 -15.57 -6.51
CA GLU A 106 3.21 -14.70 -6.82
C GLU A 106 2.44 -14.25 -5.56
N ARG A 107 2.31 -15.14 -4.56
CA ARG A 107 1.63 -14.83 -3.29
C ARG A 107 2.50 -14.04 -2.32
N SER A 108 3.82 -14.17 -2.40
CA SER A 108 4.75 -13.42 -1.55
C SER A 108 4.67 -11.92 -1.79
N VAL A 109 4.37 -11.48 -3.01
CA VAL A 109 4.23 -10.05 -3.33
C VAL A 109 2.77 -9.69 -3.53
N SER A 110 2.22 -9.06 -2.51
CA SER A 110 0.81 -8.69 -2.42
C SER A 110 0.61 -7.21 -2.06
N CYS A 111 1.68 -6.53 -1.67
CA CYS A 111 1.73 -5.07 -1.55
C CYS A 111 1.36 -4.41 -2.88
N TYR A 112 0.38 -3.49 -2.86
CA TYR A 112 -0.03 -2.73 -4.04
C TYR A 112 1.13 -1.95 -4.67
N ALA A 113 1.89 -1.21 -3.86
CA ALA A 113 3.02 -0.40 -4.33
C ALA A 113 4.11 -1.28 -4.98
N ALA A 114 4.42 -2.43 -4.37
CA ALA A 114 5.36 -3.40 -4.94
C ALA A 114 4.85 -3.95 -6.28
N ARG A 115 3.59 -4.39 -6.36
CA ARG A 115 2.99 -4.86 -7.62
C ARG A 115 2.97 -3.79 -8.71
N LEU A 116 2.70 -2.55 -8.34
CA LEU A 116 2.73 -1.44 -9.28
C LEU A 116 4.16 -1.21 -9.81
N HIS A 117 5.16 -1.22 -8.93
CA HIS A 117 6.58 -1.17 -9.29
C HIS A 117 6.96 -2.34 -10.23
N LEU A 118 6.66 -3.58 -9.84
CA LEU A 118 6.93 -4.78 -10.63
C LEU A 118 6.41 -4.67 -12.07
N ASN A 119 5.25 -4.03 -12.26
CA ASN A 119 4.60 -3.87 -13.56
C ASN A 119 5.08 -2.66 -14.38
N LYS A 120 5.70 -1.64 -13.75
CA LYS A 120 5.94 -0.32 -14.37
C LYS A 120 7.39 0.16 -14.32
N ALA A 121 8.22 -0.39 -13.44
CA ALA A 121 9.63 -0.01 -13.25
C ALA A 121 10.56 -0.73 -14.25
N THR A 122 11.82 -0.95 -13.93
CA THR A 122 12.75 -1.82 -14.70
C THR A 122 12.42 -3.29 -14.44
N SER A 123 12.69 -4.20 -15.39
CA SER A 123 12.49 -5.65 -15.21
C SER A 123 13.62 -6.44 -15.81
N ILE A 124 14.22 -7.33 -15.02
CA ILE A 124 15.25 -8.23 -15.52
C ILE A 124 14.72 -9.21 -16.57
N GLY A 125 13.47 -9.66 -16.44
CA GLY A 125 12.84 -10.55 -17.41
C GLY A 125 12.34 -9.83 -18.69
N ASN A 126 12.45 -8.50 -18.75
CA ASN A 126 12.10 -7.73 -19.95
C ASN A 126 12.90 -6.41 -19.96
N PRO A 127 14.20 -6.46 -20.31
CA PRO A 127 15.09 -5.30 -20.25
C PRO A 127 14.68 -4.16 -21.20
N TYR A 128 13.95 -4.49 -22.27
CA TYR A 128 13.52 -3.52 -23.30
C TYR A 128 12.20 -2.83 -22.97
N ARG A 129 11.54 -3.16 -21.84
CA ARG A 129 10.27 -2.51 -21.48
C ARG A 129 10.47 -1.02 -21.22
N LYS A 130 9.55 -0.20 -21.70
CA LYS A 130 9.54 1.24 -21.41
C LYS A 130 9.32 1.47 -19.91
N VAL A 131 10.34 1.98 -19.23
CA VAL A 131 10.29 2.31 -17.80
C VAL A 131 9.64 3.68 -17.61
N ASN A 132 8.69 3.77 -16.68
CA ASN A 132 8.13 5.06 -16.31
C ASN A 132 9.15 5.85 -15.47
N PRO A 133 9.41 7.13 -15.80
CA PRO A 133 10.32 7.94 -15.00
C PRO A 133 9.77 8.04 -13.58
N GLY A 134 10.67 7.88 -12.60
CA GLY A 134 10.32 8.07 -11.20
C GLY A 134 9.97 6.81 -10.42
N TYR A 135 10.29 5.61 -10.93
CA TYR A 135 10.41 4.39 -10.13
C TYR A 135 11.88 4.13 -9.76
N ALA A 136 12.08 3.55 -8.58
CA ALA A 136 13.37 3.03 -8.16
C ALA A 136 13.84 1.86 -9.05
N PRO A 137 15.15 1.56 -9.14
CA PRO A 137 15.64 0.40 -9.90
C PRO A 137 14.98 -0.92 -9.47
N THR A 138 14.97 -1.18 -8.16
CA THR A 138 14.19 -2.26 -7.52
C THR A 138 13.27 -1.65 -6.47
N PHE A 139 12.20 -2.36 -6.08
CA PHE A 139 11.27 -1.83 -5.08
C PHE A 139 11.93 -1.66 -3.70
N GLU A 140 12.96 -2.45 -3.42
CA GLU A 140 13.75 -2.46 -2.19
C GLU A 140 14.75 -1.30 -2.13
N GLU A 141 15.13 -0.74 -3.28
CA GLU A 141 16.08 0.36 -3.38
C GLU A 141 15.37 1.71 -3.20
N ILE A 142 15.28 2.15 -1.94
CA ILE A 142 14.62 3.41 -1.62
C ILE A 142 15.32 4.57 -2.32
N THR A 143 14.58 5.25 -3.20
CA THR A 143 15.10 6.34 -4.05
C THR A 143 14.42 7.65 -3.70
N GLN A 144 15.19 8.69 -3.42
CA GLN A 144 14.73 10.04 -3.11
C GLN A 144 14.47 10.83 -4.41
N TYR A 145 13.45 11.71 -4.39
CA TYR A 145 13.09 12.54 -5.53
C TYR A 145 12.76 13.97 -5.13
N THR A 146 13.68 14.88 -5.41
CA THR A 146 13.55 16.31 -5.14
C THR A 146 12.54 17.00 -6.07
N GLY A 147 11.85 18.01 -5.55
CA GLY A 147 10.94 18.90 -6.28
C GLY A 147 9.54 18.33 -6.52
N ARG A 148 9.26 17.10 -6.07
CA ARG A 148 7.96 16.46 -6.24
C ARG A 148 6.92 17.09 -5.34
N MET A 149 7.27 17.33 -4.08
CA MET A 149 6.35 17.85 -3.08
C MET A 149 5.94 19.28 -3.41
N ILE A 150 6.90 20.14 -3.77
CA ILE A 150 6.61 21.54 -4.13
C ILE A 150 5.77 21.64 -5.42
N LYS A 151 6.02 20.75 -6.40
CA LYS A 151 5.20 20.68 -7.61
C LYS A 151 3.76 20.28 -7.29
N THR A 152 3.55 19.36 -6.35
CA THR A 152 2.21 18.95 -5.92
C THR A 152 1.52 20.03 -5.08
N ALA A 153 2.24 20.75 -4.22
CA ALA A 153 1.69 21.86 -3.44
C ALA A 153 1.07 22.94 -4.35
N ARG A 154 1.70 23.22 -5.49
CA ARG A 154 1.22 24.20 -6.49
C ARG A 154 -0.05 23.78 -7.24
N LEU A 155 -0.60 22.59 -7.02
CA LEU A 155 -1.86 22.20 -7.65
C LEU A 155 -2.99 23.13 -7.18
N HIS A 156 -4.00 23.30 -8.04
CA HIS A 156 -5.20 24.04 -7.66
C HIS A 156 -5.97 23.32 -6.57
N ASP A 157 -6.43 24.08 -5.57
CA ASP A 157 -7.41 23.60 -4.60
C ASP A 157 -8.69 23.14 -5.32
N LEU A 158 -9.35 22.16 -4.70
CA LEU A 158 -10.61 21.58 -5.15
C LEU A 158 -11.78 21.95 -4.23
N CYS A 159 -11.56 22.69 -3.15
CA CYS A 159 -12.63 23.14 -2.28
C CYS A 159 -13.74 23.86 -3.07
N GLY A 160 -15.00 23.50 -2.81
CA GLY A 160 -16.17 24.01 -3.52
C GLY A 160 -16.39 23.44 -4.92
N ARG A 161 -15.53 22.54 -5.41
CA ARG A 161 -15.80 21.80 -6.65
C ARG A 161 -16.70 20.59 -6.40
N ILE A 162 -17.49 20.27 -7.42
CA ILE A 162 -18.37 19.10 -7.47
C ILE A 162 -17.80 18.14 -8.52
N ASP A 163 -17.59 16.87 -8.15
CA ASP A 163 -17.24 15.80 -9.09
C ASP A 163 -18.30 14.70 -9.05
N LYS A 164 -19.12 14.62 -10.10
CA LYS A 164 -20.18 13.59 -10.22
C LYS A 164 -19.66 12.17 -10.12
N ALA A 165 -18.38 11.92 -10.43
CA ALA A 165 -17.78 10.59 -10.30
C ALA A 165 -17.36 10.27 -8.84
N SER A 166 -17.27 11.28 -7.98
CA SER A 166 -16.90 11.13 -6.57
C SER A 166 -17.60 12.14 -5.66
N PRO A 167 -18.94 12.13 -5.59
CA PRO A 167 -19.72 13.14 -4.87
C PRO A 167 -19.45 13.15 -3.36
N TRP A 168 -18.94 12.04 -2.80
CA TRP A 168 -18.54 11.97 -1.39
C TRP A 168 -17.39 12.93 -1.03
N LYS A 169 -16.62 13.41 -2.02
CA LYS A 169 -15.55 14.40 -1.83
C LYS A 169 -16.02 15.85 -1.98
N ASP A 170 -17.28 16.09 -2.34
CA ASP A 170 -17.77 17.43 -2.64
C ASP A 170 -17.58 18.38 -1.43
N GLY A 171 -17.06 19.57 -1.73
CA GLY A 171 -16.77 20.61 -0.74
C GLY A 171 -15.52 20.38 0.12
N LEU A 172 -14.76 19.30 -0.10
CA LEU A 172 -13.48 19.07 0.59
C LEU A 172 -12.32 19.77 -0.14
N PRO A 173 -11.25 20.16 0.59
CA PRO A 173 -10.00 20.55 -0.05
C PRO A 173 -9.45 19.39 -0.87
N ARG A 174 -8.51 19.69 -1.77
CA ARG A 174 -7.78 18.61 -2.44
C ARG A 174 -7.08 17.73 -1.40
N MET A 175 -7.33 16.43 -1.48
CA MET A 175 -6.65 15.42 -0.68
C MET A 175 -5.52 14.77 -1.46
N ILE A 176 -4.31 14.85 -0.92
CA ILE A 176 -3.08 14.35 -1.54
C ILE A 176 -2.58 13.15 -0.75
N PHE A 177 -2.59 11.96 -1.37
CA PHE A 177 -1.97 10.78 -0.79
C PHE A 177 -0.44 10.80 -0.99
N VAL A 178 0.29 10.88 0.11
CA VAL A 178 1.75 10.76 0.16
C VAL A 178 2.15 9.29 0.32
N SER A 179 3.07 8.82 -0.54
CA SER A 179 3.63 7.46 -0.55
C SER A 179 2.70 6.36 -1.12
N ASP A 180 1.95 6.62 -2.20
CA ASP A 180 1.14 5.60 -2.88
C ASP A 180 1.97 4.52 -3.60
N MET A 181 3.25 4.77 -3.85
CA MET A 181 4.18 3.88 -4.54
C MET A 181 5.42 3.51 -3.71
N GLY A 182 5.36 3.69 -2.38
CA GLY A 182 6.47 3.41 -1.50
C GLY A 182 6.11 3.57 -0.02
N ASP A 183 7.13 3.84 0.80
CA ASP A 183 6.95 4.22 2.19
C ASP A 183 8.07 5.19 2.60
N ALA A 184 7.72 6.48 2.77
CA ALA A 184 8.68 7.52 3.11
C ALA A 184 9.38 7.31 4.45
N PHE A 185 8.76 6.59 5.38
CA PHE A 185 9.33 6.31 6.69
C PHE A 185 10.02 4.95 6.75
N SER A 186 10.46 4.43 5.59
CA SER A 186 11.20 3.16 5.50
C SER A 186 12.48 3.15 6.33
N ARG A 187 13.20 4.28 6.41
CA ARG A 187 14.46 4.40 7.17
C ARG A 187 14.59 5.80 7.77
N LYS A 188 15.25 5.89 8.92
CA LYS A 188 15.56 7.18 9.57
C LYS A 188 16.55 8.03 8.78
N ALA A 189 17.44 7.40 8.01
CA ALA A 189 18.44 8.11 7.21
C ALA A 189 17.81 9.07 6.16
N ASP A 190 16.52 8.91 5.86
CA ASP A 190 15.80 9.76 4.92
C ASP A 190 15.14 10.99 5.61
N PHE A 191 15.30 11.17 6.93
CA PHE A 191 14.65 12.25 7.68
C PHE A 191 15.06 13.65 7.22
N ASP A 192 16.35 13.90 7.04
CA ASP A 192 16.82 15.23 6.64
C ASP A 192 16.32 15.58 5.24
N PHE A 193 16.33 14.61 4.32
CA PHE A 193 15.69 14.76 3.02
C PHE A 193 14.18 15.07 3.15
N LEU A 194 13.44 14.39 4.02
CA LEU A 194 12.01 14.68 4.21
C LEU A 194 11.76 16.05 4.86
N LYS A 195 12.64 16.52 5.75
CA LYS A 195 12.60 17.86 6.33
C LYS A 195 12.81 18.93 5.25
N GLU A 196 13.68 18.68 4.27
CA GLU A 196 13.99 19.62 3.19
C GLU A 196 12.98 19.56 2.03
N GLU A 197 12.55 18.36 1.63
CA GLU A 197 11.67 18.15 0.48
C GLU A 197 10.19 18.32 0.84
N ALA A 198 9.72 17.68 1.92
CA ALA A 198 8.29 17.59 2.21
C ALA A 198 7.79 18.77 3.06
N MET A 199 8.51 19.14 4.12
CA MET A 199 7.99 20.13 5.08
C MET A 199 7.80 21.52 4.48
N PRO A 200 8.73 22.10 3.70
CA PRO A 200 8.53 23.41 3.09
C PRO A 200 7.34 23.42 2.13
N ALA A 201 7.15 22.34 1.36
CA ALA A 201 6.02 22.21 0.45
C ALA A 201 4.68 22.14 1.20
N ILE A 202 4.60 21.32 2.27
CA ILE A 202 3.38 21.14 3.08
C ILE A 202 3.02 22.43 3.83
N LYS A 203 4.02 23.16 4.34
CA LYS A 203 3.86 24.40 5.12
C LYS A 203 3.67 25.66 4.26
N SER A 204 4.02 25.63 2.98
CA SER A 204 3.82 26.76 2.06
C SER A 204 2.34 27.16 1.94
N ASP A 205 2.06 28.42 1.59
CA ASP A 205 0.69 28.91 1.36
C ASP A 205 -0.07 28.04 0.35
N ASP A 206 0.64 27.60 -0.70
CA ASP A 206 0.13 26.65 -1.68
C ASP A 206 -0.22 25.28 -1.07
N GLY A 207 0.66 24.76 -0.22
CA GLY A 207 0.49 23.47 0.45
C GLY A 207 -0.60 23.46 1.51
N GLN A 208 -0.81 24.58 2.21
CA GLN A 208 -1.84 24.72 3.23
C GLN A 208 -3.27 24.71 2.66
N ARG A 209 -3.44 24.84 1.34
CA ARG A 209 -4.74 24.64 0.70
C ARG A 209 -5.16 23.18 0.59
N HIS A 210 -4.25 22.25 0.82
CA HIS A 210 -4.49 20.81 0.65
C HIS A 210 -4.43 20.05 1.96
N LEU A 211 -5.08 18.89 1.99
CA LEU A 211 -4.89 17.88 3.04
C LEU A 211 -3.89 16.82 2.56
N TRP A 212 -2.83 16.60 3.32
CA TRP A 212 -1.75 15.66 3.02
C TRP A 212 -1.98 14.36 3.81
N LEU A 213 -2.46 13.34 3.14
CA LEU A 213 -2.77 12.03 3.70
C LEU A 213 -1.49 11.18 3.65
N TRP A 214 -0.76 11.09 4.76
CA TRP A 214 0.56 10.46 4.80
C TRP A 214 0.47 9.06 5.42
N LEU A 215 0.45 8.03 4.57
CA LEU A 215 0.31 6.64 4.97
C LEU A 215 1.66 5.92 5.03
N THR A 216 1.92 5.22 6.13
CA THR A 216 3.12 4.38 6.31
C THR A 216 2.80 3.02 6.91
N LYS A 217 3.72 2.06 6.81
CA LYS A 217 3.68 0.80 7.57
C LYS A 217 4.54 0.87 8.83
N ARG A 218 5.18 2.03 9.08
CA ARG A 218 6.15 2.28 10.14
C ARG A 218 5.77 3.50 10.98
N PRO A 219 4.60 3.50 11.63
CA PRO A 219 4.12 4.64 12.42
C PRO A 219 5.09 5.03 13.55
N LYS A 220 5.83 4.07 14.14
CA LYS A 220 6.90 4.40 15.10
C LYS A 220 8.02 5.27 14.50
N THR A 221 8.36 5.07 13.24
CA THR A 221 9.34 5.93 12.55
C THR A 221 8.71 7.29 12.25
N MET A 222 7.44 7.32 11.84
CA MET A 222 6.70 8.56 11.63
C MET A 222 6.54 9.39 12.93
N ALA A 223 6.33 8.75 14.08
CA ALA A 223 6.24 9.42 15.39
C ALA A 223 7.57 10.07 15.80
N ARG A 224 8.69 9.40 15.51
CA ARG A 224 10.03 9.98 15.71
C ARG A 224 10.24 11.19 14.81
N PHE A 225 9.87 11.07 13.54
CA PHE A 225 9.95 12.18 12.59
C PHE A 225 9.09 13.36 13.05
N SER A 226 7.83 13.13 13.44
CA SER A 226 6.95 14.19 13.95
C SER A 226 7.56 14.88 15.17
N GLY A 227 8.18 14.13 16.09
CA GLY A 227 8.91 14.70 17.23
C GLY A 227 10.08 15.60 16.82
N GLU A 228 10.87 15.20 15.80
CA GLU A 228 12.01 15.99 15.32
C GLU A 228 11.59 17.30 14.61
N ILE A 229 10.39 17.36 14.05
CA ILE A 229 9.88 18.56 13.36
C ILE A 229 8.98 19.43 14.25
N GLY A 230 8.80 19.07 15.53
CA GLY A 230 7.93 19.77 16.48
C GLY A 230 6.44 19.59 16.21
N GLY A 231 6.05 18.41 15.71
CA GLY A 231 4.67 18.07 15.34
C GLY A 231 4.38 18.29 13.86
N PHE A 232 3.49 17.46 13.31
CA PHE A 232 3.04 17.66 11.94
C PHE A 232 2.17 18.93 11.82
N PRO A 233 2.27 19.66 10.69
CA PRO A 233 1.31 20.71 10.37
C PRO A 233 -0.14 20.21 10.41
N LYS A 234 -1.07 21.11 10.77
CA LYS A 234 -2.51 20.82 10.88
C LYS A 234 -3.13 20.19 9.63
N ASN A 235 -2.53 20.39 8.47
CA ASN A 235 -2.99 19.86 7.19
C ASN A 235 -2.45 18.48 6.83
N VAL A 236 -1.78 17.80 7.76
CA VAL A 236 -1.31 16.42 7.61
C VAL A 236 -2.24 15.49 8.39
N CYS A 237 -2.79 14.50 7.67
CA CYS A 237 -3.44 13.34 8.27
C CYS A 237 -2.41 12.20 8.33
N ALA A 238 -1.97 11.86 9.53
CA ALA A 238 -1.03 10.78 9.77
C ALA A 238 -1.76 9.43 9.69
N MET A 239 -1.29 8.50 8.86
CA MET A 239 -1.99 7.24 8.64
C MET A 239 -1.08 6.01 8.75
N THR A 240 -1.66 4.89 9.17
CA THR A 240 -0.99 3.58 9.13
C THR A 240 -1.84 2.49 8.50
N THR A 241 -1.19 1.40 8.06
CA THR A 241 -1.88 0.23 7.49
C THR A 241 -1.96 -0.93 8.49
N LEU A 242 -3.15 -1.51 8.62
CA LEU A 242 -3.40 -2.82 9.25
C LEU A 242 -3.88 -3.80 8.17
N THR A 243 -3.47 -5.07 8.24
CA THR A 243 -3.93 -6.09 7.28
C THR A 243 -4.44 -7.38 7.90
N CYS A 244 -4.07 -7.63 9.16
CA CYS A 244 -4.39 -8.82 9.94
C CYS A 244 -4.40 -8.48 11.45
N ALA A 245 -4.97 -9.38 12.26
CA ALA A 245 -5.18 -9.23 13.70
C ALA A 245 -3.95 -9.67 14.54
N ASP A 246 -2.81 -9.89 13.90
CA ASP A 246 -1.59 -10.25 14.62
C ASP A 246 -1.05 -9.10 15.49
N LYS A 247 -0.29 -9.45 16.53
CA LYS A 247 0.28 -8.47 17.47
C LYS A 247 1.17 -7.42 16.78
N ALA A 248 1.81 -7.76 15.67
CA ALA A 248 2.72 -6.84 14.99
C ALA A 248 1.95 -5.75 14.23
N ASN A 249 0.84 -6.12 13.59
CA ASN A 249 -0.09 -5.21 12.93
C ASN A 249 -0.80 -4.36 13.96
N LEU A 250 -1.43 -4.96 14.98
CA LEU A 250 -2.17 -4.22 16.01
C LEU A 250 -1.28 -3.18 16.72
N ARG A 251 0.00 -3.49 16.97
CA ARG A 251 0.95 -2.51 17.55
C ARG A 251 1.15 -1.24 16.69
N ARG A 252 0.86 -1.28 15.39
CA ARG A 252 0.91 -0.08 14.53
C ARG A 252 -0.14 0.95 14.94
N LEU A 253 -1.27 0.52 15.49
CA LEU A 253 -2.31 1.39 16.03
C LEU A 253 -1.76 2.19 17.22
N ASP A 254 -1.18 1.50 18.19
CA ASP A 254 -0.56 2.13 19.37
C ASP A 254 0.49 3.16 18.96
N GLN A 255 1.36 2.77 18.02
CA GLN A 255 2.41 3.63 17.49
C GLN A 255 1.88 4.82 16.69
N LEU A 256 0.71 4.71 16.05
CA LEU A 256 0.11 5.83 15.33
C LEU A 256 -0.38 6.90 16.32
N ARG A 257 -0.87 6.49 17.49
CA ARG A 257 -1.32 7.42 18.54
C ARG A 257 -0.18 8.26 19.11
N GLU A 258 1.05 7.73 19.10
CA GLU A 258 2.28 8.48 19.45
C GLU A 258 2.65 9.58 18.45
N VAL A 259 2.04 9.61 17.27
CA VAL A 259 2.37 10.60 16.23
C VAL A 259 1.69 11.92 16.56
N ASP A 260 2.46 13.01 16.63
CA ASP A 260 1.90 14.35 16.81
C ASP A 260 1.34 14.86 15.47
N ALA A 261 0.03 14.68 15.31
CA ALA A 261 -0.74 15.09 14.14
C ALA A 261 -2.19 15.40 14.53
N ALA A 262 -2.77 16.42 13.87
CA ALA A 262 -4.13 16.89 14.10
C ALA A 262 -5.21 15.90 13.64
N CYS A 263 -4.87 14.96 12.76
CA CYS A 263 -5.76 13.90 12.33
C CYS A 263 -5.00 12.59 12.15
N LYS A 264 -5.57 11.47 12.61
CA LYS A 264 -5.00 10.13 12.52
C LYS A 264 -5.97 9.15 11.84
N GLY A 265 -5.45 8.35 10.91
CA GLY A 265 -6.27 7.41 10.14
C GLY A 265 -5.70 6.00 10.00
N LEU A 266 -6.57 5.01 9.92
CA LEU A 266 -6.24 3.62 9.63
C LEU A 266 -6.64 3.27 8.20
N SER A 267 -5.70 2.73 7.43
CA SER A 267 -5.99 2.03 6.18
C SER A 267 -5.96 0.52 6.46
N ILE A 268 -7.13 -0.06 6.69
CA ILE A 268 -7.29 -1.51 6.83
C ILE A 268 -7.50 -2.11 5.43
N GLU A 269 -6.44 -2.03 4.61
CA GLU A 269 -6.45 -2.47 3.22
C GLU A 269 -5.10 -3.12 2.81
N PRO A 270 -5.12 -4.36 2.28
CA PRO A 270 -6.29 -5.24 2.23
C PRO A 270 -6.62 -5.81 3.61
N LEU A 271 -7.91 -5.91 3.95
CA LEU A 271 -8.37 -6.69 5.09
C LEU A 271 -8.33 -8.19 4.71
N ARG A 272 -7.35 -8.93 5.24
CA ARG A 272 -7.10 -10.34 4.85
C ARG A 272 -7.81 -11.37 5.72
N GLU A 273 -8.09 -10.98 6.95
CA GLU A 273 -8.76 -11.79 7.95
C GLU A 273 -9.63 -10.88 8.82
N ARG A 274 -10.53 -11.48 9.58
CA ARG A 274 -11.36 -10.74 10.54
C ARG A 274 -10.45 -10.00 11.52
N LEU A 275 -10.69 -8.69 11.67
CA LEU A 275 -10.10 -7.86 12.71
C LEU A 275 -11.19 -7.62 13.76
N PRO A 276 -11.19 -8.35 14.90
CA PRO A 276 -12.24 -8.19 15.90
C PRO A 276 -12.25 -6.76 16.44
N SER A 277 -13.43 -6.14 16.52
CA SER A 277 -13.57 -4.77 17.05
C SER A 277 -13.01 -4.63 18.49
N SER A 278 -13.12 -5.69 19.29
CA SER A 278 -12.57 -5.77 20.65
C SER A 278 -11.04 -5.66 20.73
N GLN A 279 -10.34 -5.84 19.61
CA GLN A 279 -8.88 -5.69 19.53
C GLN A 279 -8.46 -4.33 18.93
N LEU A 280 -9.42 -3.52 18.49
CA LEU A 280 -9.18 -2.27 17.79
C LEU A 280 -9.62 -1.08 18.66
N ASP A 281 -8.71 -0.60 19.50
CA ASP A 281 -8.94 0.60 20.29
C ASP A 281 -8.85 1.86 19.41
N LEU A 282 -10.00 2.45 19.08
CA LEU A 282 -10.12 3.61 18.20
C LEU A 282 -9.91 4.95 18.91
N SER A 283 -9.48 4.95 20.18
CA SER A 283 -9.13 6.20 20.88
C SER A 283 -8.06 6.97 20.09
N ASP A 284 -8.27 8.29 19.91
CA ASP A 284 -7.44 9.18 19.09
C ASP A 284 -7.31 8.81 17.60
N ILE A 285 -8.29 8.08 17.06
CA ILE A 285 -8.39 7.77 15.62
C ILE A 285 -9.61 8.47 15.02
N ASP A 286 -9.42 9.19 13.92
CA ASP A 286 -10.48 9.97 13.28
C ASP A 286 -11.08 9.27 12.06
N TRP A 287 -10.34 8.34 11.46
CA TRP A 287 -10.72 7.75 10.17
C TRP A 287 -10.32 6.28 10.05
N VAL A 288 -11.21 5.46 9.50
CA VAL A 288 -10.93 4.07 9.12
C VAL A 288 -11.36 3.83 7.68
N ILE A 289 -10.40 3.45 6.85
CA ILE A 289 -10.64 3.02 5.46
C ILE A 289 -10.54 1.50 5.41
N VAL A 290 -11.55 0.83 4.85
CA VAL A 290 -11.58 -0.63 4.69
C VAL A 290 -11.66 -0.99 3.22
N GLY A 291 -10.94 -2.04 2.82
CA GLY A 291 -11.03 -2.58 1.46
C GLY A 291 -10.52 -4.00 1.31
N GLY A 292 -11.10 -4.73 0.36
CA GLY A 292 -10.66 -6.06 -0.04
C GLY A 292 -9.43 -6.05 -0.95
N GLU A 293 -8.79 -7.21 -1.10
CA GLU A 293 -7.55 -7.35 -1.86
C GLU A 293 -7.77 -7.27 -3.38
N SER A 294 -6.90 -6.51 -4.05
CA SER A 294 -6.82 -6.43 -5.51
C SER A 294 -5.83 -7.47 -6.06
N GLY A 295 -6.04 -7.93 -7.30
CA GLY A 295 -5.10 -8.83 -7.99
C GLY A 295 -5.79 -9.96 -8.75
N ALA A 296 -5.01 -10.99 -9.10
CA ALA A 296 -5.54 -12.20 -9.72
C ALA A 296 -6.33 -13.02 -8.69
N ILE A 297 -7.51 -13.54 -9.07
CA ILE A 297 -8.43 -14.25 -8.17
C ILE A 297 -7.77 -15.40 -7.39
N ARG A 298 -6.83 -16.12 -8.03
CA ARG A 298 -6.08 -17.24 -7.43
C ARG A 298 -5.08 -16.83 -6.33
N ASN A 299 -4.80 -15.53 -6.22
CA ASN A 299 -3.73 -14.95 -5.38
C ASN A 299 -4.26 -13.92 -4.36
N VAL A 300 -5.58 -13.87 -4.14
CA VAL A 300 -6.21 -12.98 -3.15
C VAL A 300 -6.90 -13.78 -2.06
N HIS A 301 -7.04 -13.18 -0.88
CA HIS A 301 -7.80 -13.75 0.21
C HIS A 301 -9.31 -13.48 0.05
N PRO A 302 -10.19 -14.40 0.50
CA PRO A 302 -11.61 -14.11 0.64
C PRO A 302 -11.83 -12.88 1.53
N PHE A 303 -12.65 -11.95 1.06
CA PHE A 303 -13.06 -10.77 1.82
C PHE A 303 -14.52 -10.92 2.23
N HIS A 304 -14.78 -11.15 3.51
CA HIS A 304 -16.13 -11.31 4.04
C HIS A 304 -16.70 -9.95 4.45
N LEU A 305 -17.84 -9.58 3.87
CA LEU A 305 -18.47 -8.27 4.11
C LEU A 305 -18.88 -8.09 5.59
N GLU A 306 -19.13 -9.17 6.31
CA GLU A 306 -19.38 -9.19 7.75
C GLU A 306 -18.25 -8.54 8.55
N TRP A 307 -16.99 -8.71 8.11
CA TRP A 307 -15.84 -8.11 8.79
C TRP A 307 -15.83 -6.59 8.63
N ALA A 308 -16.19 -6.08 7.46
CA ALA A 308 -16.30 -4.64 7.22
C ALA A 308 -17.51 -4.05 7.94
N LEU A 309 -18.61 -4.80 8.05
CA LEU A 309 -19.79 -4.38 8.79
C LEU A 309 -19.48 -4.21 10.29
N GLU A 310 -18.79 -5.17 10.90
CA GLU A 310 -18.32 -5.07 12.28
C GLU A 310 -17.43 -3.83 12.50
N LEU A 311 -16.49 -3.56 11.58
CA LEU A 311 -15.64 -2.37 11.65
C LEU A 311 -16.43 -1.07 11.48
N LYS A 312 -17.44 -1.05 10.60
CA LYS A 312 -18.34 0.10 10.41
C LYS A 312 -19.11 0.40 11.68
N GLU A 313 -19.75 -0.61 12.28
CA GLU A 313 -20.50 -0.47 13.53
C GLU A 313 -19.61 0.02 14.67
N HIS A 314 -18.38 -0.49 14.75
CA HIS A 314 -17.38 -0.05 15.73
C HIS A 314 -16.97 1.41 15.53
N CYS A 315 -16.75 1.83 14.28
CA CYS A 315 -16.46 3.24 13.97
C CYS A 315 -17.63 4.15 14.36
N GLN A 316 -18.86 3.74 14.03
CA GLN A 316 -20.08 4.48 14.39
C GLN A 316 -20.23 4.63 15.91
N ALA A 317 -19.98 3.58 16.68
CA ALA A 317 -20.05 3.60 18.14
C ALA A 317 -19.00 4.54 18.79
N ASN A 318 -17.88 4.80 18.10
CA ASN A 318 -16.79 5.64 18.59
C ASN A 318 -16.73 7.03 17.92
N GLY A 319 -17.70 7.38 17.07
CA GLY A 319 -17.71 8.67 16.35
C GLY A 319 -16.58 8.82 15.32
N VAL A 320 -16.05 7.71 14.82
CA VAL A 320 -14.94 7.67 13.85
C VAL A 320 -15.51 7.58 12.44
N ALA A 321 -14.96 8.36 11.49
CA ALA A 321 -15.42 8.31 10.11
C ALA A 321 -15.06 6.96 9.46
N PHE A 322 -16.03 6.34 8.80
CA PHE A 322 -15.82 5.07 8.11
C PHE A 322 -15.85 5.23 6.58
N PHE A 323 -14.86 4.67 5.89
CA PHE A 323 -14.78 4.69 4.44
C PHE A 323 -14.62 3.28 3.85
N MET A 324 -15.66 2.77 3.22
CA MET A 324 -15.56 1.56 2.41
C MET A 324 -15.03 1.89 1.03
N LYS A 325 -13.80 1.46 0.75
CA LYS A 325 -13.14 1.75 -0.52
C LYS A 325 -13.66 0.87 -1.64
N GLN A 326 -13.53 -0.45 -1.48
CA GLN A 326 -13.85 -1.46 -2.49
C GLN A 326 -13.97 -2.85 -1.88
N LEU A 327 -14.76 -3.75 -2.49
CA LEU A 327 -14.89 -5.14 -2.04
C LEU A 327 -13.71 -6.05 -2.46
N GLY A 328 -12.86 -5.59 -3.38
CA GLY A 328 -11.74 -6.38 -3.88
C GLY A 328 -12.16 -7.49 -4.85
N ARG A 329 -11.28 -8.47 -5.04
CA ARG A 329 -11.43 -9.49 -6.09
C ARG A 329 -12.19 -10.75 -5.66
N ALA A 330 -12.23 -11.07 -4.37
CA ALA A 330 -12.89 -12.27 -3.82
C ALA A 330 -13.91 -11.95 -2.70
N PRO A 331 -14.92 -11.12 -2.96
CA PRO A 331 -15.92 -10.75 -1.96
C PRO A 331 -16.90 -11.88 -1.63
N HIS A 332 -17.24 -12.01 -0.35
CA HIS A 332 -18.18 -13.01 0.19
C HIS A 332 -19.18 -12.36 1.13
N TRP A 333 -20.43 -12.82 1.08
CA TRP A 333 -21.50 -12.38 1.95
C TRP A 333 -22.44 -13.54 2.25
N LYS A 334 -22.77 -13.74 3.53
CA LYS A 334 -23.65 -14.83 3.99
C LYS A 334 -23.23 -16.21 3.47
N GLY A 335 -21.91 -16.44 3.47
CA GLY A 335 -21.30 -17.70 3.00
C GLY A 335 -21.25 -17.88 1.48
N GLN A 336 -21.70 -16.89 0.69
CA GLN A 336 -21.69 -16.97 -0.78
C GLN A 336 -20.70 -15.98 -1.40
N SER A 337 -20.07 -16.37 -2.52
CA SER A 337 -19.23 -15.46 -3.29
C SER A 337 -20.08 -14.46 -4.08
N ILE A 338 -19.65 -13.20 -4.11
CA ILE A 338 -20.32 -12.14 -4.88
C ILE A 338 -19.63 -12.01 -6.24
N LYS A 339 -20.41 -12.09 -7.32
CA LYS A 339 -19.93 -11.86 -8.68
C LYS A 339 -20.09 -10.38 -9.05
N LEU A 340 -18.98 -9.70 -9.25
CA LEU A 340 -18.94 -8.28 -9.64
C LEU A 340 -18.46 -8.14 -11.09
N LYS A 341 -19.08 -7.22 -11.84
CA LYS A 341 -18.61 -6.77 -13.16
C LYS A 341 -17.33 -5.95 -12.99
N ASN A 342 -17.31 -5.02 -12.05
CA ASN A 342 -16.08 -4.32 -11.67
C ASN A 342 -15.14 -5.28 -10.93
N THR A 343 -14.04 -5.64 -11.58
CA THR A 343 -13.10 -6.65 -11.04
C THR A 343 -12.39 -6.25 -9.75
N HIS A 344 -12.38 -4.97 -9.41
CA HIS A 344 -11.80 -4.43 -8.19
C HIS A 344 -12.85 -4.26 -7.07
N GLY A 345 -14.14 -4.39 -7.42
CA GLY A 345 -15.26 -4.18 -6.53
C GLY A 345 -15.41 -2.74 -6.06
N GLY A 346 -15.00 -1.76 -6.88
CA GLY A 346 -15.05 -0.33 -6.54
C GLY A 346 -16.37 0.37 -6.83
N ASP A 347 -17.24 -0.26 -7.64
CA ASP A 347 -18.59 0.23 -7.94
C ASP A 347 -19.55 -0.26 -6.85
N TRP A 348 -19.93 0.66 -5.96
CA TRP A 348 -20.82 0.40 -4.84
C TRP A 348 -22.28 0.13 -5.23
N THR A 349 -22.66 0.36 -6.50
CA THR A 349 -23.99 0.01 -6.99
C THR A 349 -24.15 -1.50 -7.20
N GLU A 350 -23.02 -2.21 -7.27
CA GLU A 350 -22.98 -3.67 -7.38
C GLU A 350 -22.99 -4.37 -6.01
N TRP A 351 -22.89 -3.63 -4.90
CA TRP A 351 -22.74 -4.23 -3.57
C TRP A 351 -24.11 -4.65 -3.01
N PRO A 352 -24.19 -5.72 -2.20
CA PRO A 352 -25.43 -6.12 -1.54
C PRO A 352 -25.98 -4.96 -0.69
N ALA A 353 -27.17 -4.47 -1.03
CA ALA A 353 -27.77 -3.31 -0.38
C ALA A 353 -27.98 -3.55 1.13
N GLU A 354 -28.32 -4.79 1.50
CA GLU A 354 -28.52 -5.18 2.89
C GLU A 354 -27.24 -5.23 3.73
N ALA A 355 -26.05 -5.22 3.10
CA ALA A 355 -24.79 -5.10 3.83
C ALA A 355 -24.57 -3.67 4.35
N GLY A 356 -25.26 -2.66 3.77
CA GLY A 356 -25.16 -1.27 4.23
C GLY A 356 -23.75 -0.68 4.17
N LEU A 357 -22.89 -1.22 3.30
CA LEU A 357 -21.47 -0.84 3.21
C LEU A 357 -21.19 0.30 2.22
N ASN A 358 -22.22 0.87 1.58
CA ASN A 358 -22.11 2.00 0.65
C ASN A 358 -21.83 3.32 1.41
N VAL A 359 -20.78 3.34 2.23
CA VAL A 359 -20.44 4.42 3.16
C VAL A 359 -19.03 4.92 2.84
N ARG A 360 -18.90 6.22 2.61
CA ARG A 360 -17.66 6.90 2.26
C ARG A 360 -17.57 8.22 3.01
N GLU A 361 -17.36 8.12 4.32
CA GLU A 361 -17.24 9.26 5.22
C GLU A 361 -15.80 9.75 5.31
N PHE A 362 -15.64 11.03 5.58
CA PHE A 362 -14.35 11.64 5.91
C PHE A 362 -14.43 12.25 7.31
N PRO A 363 -13.29 12.39 8.01
CA PRO A 363 -13.25 13.08 9.30
C PRO A 363 -13.93 14.45 9.23
N PRO A 364 -14.79 14.81 10.21
CA PRO A 364 -15.40 16.14 10.26
C PRO A 364 -14.36 17.27 10.18
N TYR A 365 -13.18 17.03 10.75
CA TYR A 365 -12.02 17.93 10.70
C TYR A 365 -11.64 18.36 9.27
N PHE A 366 -11.80 17.48 8.27
CA PHE A 366 -11.43 17.80 6.88
C PHE A 366 -12.30 18.92 6.31
N ARG A 367 -13.58 18.98 6.72
CA ARG A 367 -14.50 20.06 6.33
C ARG A 367 -14.23 21.34 7.10
N SER A 368 -13.91 21.28 8.39
CA SER A 368 -13.57 22.49 9.16
C SER A 368 -12.24 23.10 8.76
N TYR A 369 -11.29 22.30 8.28
CA TYR A 369 -10.01 22.79 7.75
C TYR A 369 -10.24 23.66 6.51
N SER A 370 -11.19 23.28 5.65
CA SER A 370 -11.49 24.04 4.42
C SER A 370 -12.12 25.41 4.70
N THR A 371 -13.03 25.49 5.67
CA THR A 371 -13.72 26.74 6.02
C THR A 371 -12.82 27.74 6.72
N THR A 372 -11.92 27.27 7.58
CA THR A 372 -11.02 28.12 8.37
C THR A 372 -9.92 28.75 7.51
N ASN A 373 -9.33 27.99 6.57
CA ASN A 373 -8.28 28.52 5.71
C ASN A 373 -8.77 29.46 4.62
N GLN A 374 -10.04 29.39 4.21
CA GLN A 374 -10.61 30.38 3.29
C GLN A 374 -10.69 31.79 3.89
N HIS A 375 -10.72 31.92 5.21
CA HIS A 375 -10.77 33.22 5.90
C HIS A 375 -9.38 33.84 6.09
N ASN A 376 -8.30 33.05 6.04
CA ASN A 376 -6.93 33.53 6.19
C ASN A 376 -6.24 33.88 4.85
N ILE A 377 -6.91 33.64 3.71
CA ILE A 377 -6.38 33.87 2.34
C ILE A 377 -7.09 35.06 1.65
N LYS A 378 -8.00 35.74 2.37
CA LYS A 378 -8.51 37.07 1.99
C LYS A 378 -7.83 38.13 2.84
#